data_AF-A0A8H4V070-F1
#
_entry.id   AF-A0A8H4V070-F1
#
_cell.length_a   1.000
_cell.length_b   1.000
_cell.length_c   1.000
_cell.angle_alpha   90.00
_cell.angle_beta   90.00
_cell.angle_gamma   90.00
#
_symmetry.space_group_name_H-M   'P 1'
#
loop_
_entity.id
_entity.type
_entity.pdbx_description
1 polymer ?
#
loop_
_entity_poly.entity_id
_entity_poly.type
_entity_poly.pdbx_seq_one_letter_code
_entity_poly.pdbx_strand_id
1 'polypeptide(L)'
;MLSRFFIGFFGCAPLAIVGGALADLWNPVDRGVAMASFAGGTFGGPTLGPILGGFIVQSHLGWRWTAWITLIAAGFFMVIAFLVVPETYPPVLLQQRAARLRVETKNWAFHSKLDENPPTAGDILTRYVSRPFQMLFLEPILLCVTIYLALIYGILYLLFEAYPYSFQEIRGWKSAGVAALPFLGILIGVLLGCAFIIFLTKTRFARKMKKHGRVVPEERLVPMFLGSVLLPIGLFWFGWTSNKDVSWVPQVIAGIPIGAGILIIFMQGLNYMIDVYLMFANSAIAANTLFRSALGGGFPLFATQMYKRLGIPWATSLLGFLTVAMIPVPVLFFFYGAKLRAMSRFNPKL
;
A
#
# COMPACT_ATOMS: atom_id res chain seq x y z
N MET A 1 18.16 18.68 0.78
CA MET A 1 17.13 18.37 1.79
C MET A 1 15.79 19.05 1.51
N LEU A 2 15.76 20.37 1.21
CA LEU A 2 14.53 21.10 0.89
C LEU A 2 13.64 20.44 -0.18
N SER A 3 14.20 20.05 -1.33
CA SER A 3 13.43 19.40 -2.40
C SER A 3 12.86 18.03 -1.99
N ARG A 4 13.57 17.28 -1.13
CA ARG A 4 13.08 15.99 -0.62
C ARG A 4 11.92 16.18 0.37
N PHE A 5 11.96 17.25 1.16
CA PHE A 5 10.86 17.63 2.04
C PHE A 5 9.60 17.94 1.23
N PHE A 6 9.69 18.78 0.18
CA PHE A 6 8.53 19.10 -0.65
C PHE A 6 8.00 17.89 -1.43
N ILE A 7 8.87 17.02 -1.95
CA ILE A 7 8.45 15.76 -2.59
C ILE A 7 7.66 14.89 -1.60
N GLY A 8 8.11 14.78 -0.34
CA GLY A 8 7.40 14.03 0.68
C GLY A 8 6.08 14.69 1.10
N PHE A 9 6.10 16.00 1.30
CA PHE A 9 4.95 16.79 1.76
C PHE A 9 3.81 16.80 0.73
N PHE A 10 4.11 17.06 -0.54
CA PHE A 10 3.08 17.04 -1.60
C PHE A 10 2.77 15.62 -2.08
N GLY A 11 3.76 14.71 -2.07
CA GLY A 11 3.59 13.33 -2.52
C GLY A 11 2.71 12.46 -1.60
N CYS A 12 2.46 12.88 -0.36
CA CYS A 12 1.58 12.14 0.55
C CYS A 12 0.09 12.32 0.22
N ALA A 13 -0.30 13.45 -0.40
CA ALA A 13 -1.70 13.79 -0.62
C ALA A 13 -2.43 12.80 -1.55
N PRO A 14 -1.90 12.41 -2.72
CA PRO A 14 -2.56 11.43 -3.57
C PRO A 14 -2.73 10.06 -2.90
N LEU A 15 -1.75 9.62 -2.10
CA LEU A 15 -1.81 8.34 -1.39
C LEU A 15 -2.92 8.32 -0.32
N ALA A 16 -3.22 9.47 0.29
CA ALA A 16 -4.27 9.59 1.30
C ALA A 16 -5.67 9.74 0.69
N ILE A 17 -5.79 10.43 -0.45
CA ILE A 17 -7.09 10.83 -1.02
C ILE A 17 -7.65 9.77 -1.99
N VAL A 18 -6.81 9.09 -2.77
CA VAL A 18 -7.28 8.17 -3.83
C VAL A 18 -8.17 7.06 -3.28
N GLY A 19 -7.86 6.51 -2.11
CA GLY A 19 -8.70 5.47 -1.50
C GLY A 19 -10.14 5.94 -1.21
N GLY A 20 -10.31 7.20 -0.80
CA GLY A 20 -11.62 7.82 -0.59
C GLY A 20 -12.34 8.10 -1.91
N ALA A 21 -11.64 8.68 -2.89
CA ALA A 21 -12.19 8.96 -4.21
C ALA A 21 -12.70 7.69 -4.92
N LEU A 22 -11.96 6.58 -4.82
CA LEU A 22 -12.40 5.28 -5.35
C LEU A 22 -13.63 4.72 -4.61
N ALA A 23 -13.81 5.04 -3.32
CA ALA A 23 -14.97 4.61 -2.56
C ALA A 23 -16.23 5.43 -2.90
N ASP A 24 -16.06 6.69 -3.27
CA ASP A 24 -17.17 7.57 -3.67
C ASP A 24 -17.71 7.23 -5.07
N LEU A 25 -16.86 6.68 -5.95
CA LEU A 25 -17.20 6.38 -7.35
C LEU A 25 -17.75 4.97 -7.58
N TRP A 26 -17.32 3.96 -6.80
CA TRP A 26 -17.62 2.56 -7.07
C TRP A 26 -18.34 1.83 -5.92
N ASN A 27 -19.26 0.93 -6.30
CA ASN A 27 -19.90 -0.02 -5.39
C ASN A 27 -18.87 -0.98 -4.76
N PRO A 28 -19.14 -1.62 -3.60
CA PRO A 28 -18.14 -2.38 -2.84
C PRO A 28 -17.36 -3.48 -3.59
N VAL A 29 -17.99 -4.13 -4.58
CA VAL A 29 -17.36 -5.18 -5.39
C VAL A 29 -16.46 -4.56 -6.47
N ASP A 30 -16.95 -3.57 -7.21
CA ASP A 30 -16.20 -2.86 -8.25
C ASP A 30 -15.07 -2.02 -7.64
N ARG A 31 -15.31 -1.44 -6.45
CA ARG A 31 -14.31 -0.76 -5.62
C ARG A 31 -13.13 -1.67 -5.33
N GLY A 32 -13.38 -2.94 -5.01
CA GLY A 32 -12.32 -3.92 -4.75
C GLY A 32 -11.43 -4.15 -5.98
N VAL A 33 -12.01 -4.11 -7.19
CA VAL A 33 -11.27 -4.22 -8.45
C VAL A 33 -10.47 -2.93 -8.71
N ALA A 34 -11.10 -1.76 -8.58
CA ALA A 34 -10.44 -0.47 -8.77
C ALA A 34 -9.27 -0.28 -7.79
N MET A 35 -9.45 -0.65 -6.52
CA MET A 35 -8.39 -0.63 -5.51
C MET A 35 -7.25 -1.60 -5.86
N ALA A 36 -7.55 -2.79 -6.37
CA ALA A 36 -6.52 -3.74 -6.81
C ALA A 36 -5.75 -3.23 -8.05
N SER A 37 -6.41 -2.53 -8.97
CA SER A 37 -5.75 -1.89 -10.12
C SER A 37 -4.86 -0.73 -9.69
N PHE A 38 -5.35 0.13 -8.80
CA PHE A 38 -4.56 1.22 -8.20
C PHE A 38 -3.35 0.68 -7.42
N ALA A 39 -3.53 -0.43 -6.69
CA ALA A 39 -2.46 -1.14 -6.01
C ALA A 39 -1.35 -1.59 -6.97
N GLY A 40 -1.75 -2.19 -8.09
CA GLY A 40 -0.82 -2.65 -9.13
C GLY A 40 0.04 -1.51 -9.65
N GLY A 41 -0.57 -0.35 -9.91
CA GLY A 41 0.18 0.86 -10.29
C GLY A 41 1.10 1.36 -9.17
N THR A 42 0.60 1.38 -7.93
CA THR A 42 1.35 1.89 -6.76
C THR A 42 2.57 1.04 -6.42
N PHE A 43 2.50 -0.28 -6.56
CA PHE A 43 3.64 -1.20 -6.36
C PHE A 43 4.47 -1.42 -7.64
N GLY A 44 3.87 -1.24 -8.82
CA GLY A 44 4.54 -1.26 -10.11
C GLY A 44 5.49 -0.08 -10.32
N GLY A 45 5.12 1.11 -9.83
CA GLY A 45 5.97 2.30 -9.92
C GLY A 45 7.35 2.11 -9.28
N PRO A 46 7.44 1.72 -8.00
CA PRO A 46 8.70 1.46 -7.31
C PRO A 46 9.54 0.31 -7.90
N THR A 47 8.94 -0.64 -8.62
CA THR A 47 9.69 -1.71 -9.30
C THR A 47 10.23 -1.26 -10.67
N LEU A 48 9.48 -0.44 -11.41
CA LEU A 48 9.92 0.15 -12.67
C LEU A 48 10.91 1.31 -12.49
N GLY A 49 10.81 2.04 -11.38
CA GLY A 49 11.64 3.21 -11.07
C GLY A 49 13.15 2.92 -11.14
N PRO A 50 13.67 1.91 -10.42
CA PRO A 50 15.08 1.53 -10.49
C PRO A 50 15.53 1.07 -11.88
N ILE A 51 14.65 0.42 -12.65
CA ILE A 51 14.95 -0.05 -14.01
C ILE A 51 15.17 1.17 -14.93
N LEU A 52 14.16 2.04 -15.02
CA LEU A 52 14.25 3.25 -15.84
C LEU A 52 15.37 4.17 -15.35
N GLY A 53 15.48 4.37 -14.04
CA GLY A 53 16.52 5.16 -13.41
C GLY A 53 17.92 4.64 -13.70
N GLY A 54 18.12 3.32 -13.65
CA GLY A 54 19.40 2.67 -13.98
C GLY A 54 19.84 2.95 -15.42
N PHE A 55 18.95 2.81 -16.40
CA PHE A 55 19.27 3.11 -17.80
C PHE A 55 19.47 4.60 -18.07
N ILE A 56 18.66 5.48 -17.45
CA ILE A 56 18.80 6.94 -17.61
C ILE A 56 20.13 7.42 -17.03
N VAL A 57 20.52 6.96 -15.84
CA VAL A 57 21.78 7.37 -15.19
C VAL A 57 22.99 6.93 -15.99
N GLN A 58 22.93 5.79 -16.67
CA GLN A 58 24.01 5.31 -17.54
C GLN A 58 24.09 6.03 -18.88
N SER A 59 22.98 6.61 -19.34
CA SER A 59 22.95 7.37 -20.58
C SER A 59 23.63 8.74 -20.43
N HIS A 60 23.84 9.43 -21.55
CA HIS A 60 24.39 10.79 -21.57
C HIS A 60 23.53 11.83 -20.82
N LEU A 61 22.29 11.49 -20.48
CA LEU A 61 21.36 12.35 -19.73
C LEU A 61 21.78 12.47 -18.25
N GLY A 62 22.39 11.45 -17.68
CA GLY A 62 22.83 11.43 -16.28
C GLY A 62 21.68 11.47 -15.27
N TRP A 63 22.03 11.54 -13.98
CA TRP A 63 21.06 11.34 -12.89
C TRP A 63 19.98 12.43 -12.78
N ARG A 64 20.26 13.67 -13.19
CA ARG A 64 19.29 14.78 -13.08
C ARG A 64 18.04 14.54 -13.92
N TRP A 65 18.19 13.85 -15.05
CA TRP A 65 17.08 13.52 -15.94
C TRP A 65 16.11 12.50 -15.37
N THR A 66 16.50 11.73 -14.35
CA THR A 66 15.55 10.92 -13.59
C THR A 66 14.47 11.78 -12.94
N ALA A 67 14.83 12.99 -12.45
CA ALA A 67 13.89 13.94 -11.86
C ALA A 67 13.11 14.74 -12.92
N TRP A 68 13.73 15.07 -14.06
CA TRP A 68 13.02 15.77 -15.13
C TRP A 68 11.95 14.89 -15.78
N ILE A 69 12.24 13.61 -16.03
CA ILE A 69 11.27 12.68 -16.61
C ILE A 69 10.10 12.46 -15.66
N THR A 70 10.33 12.32 -14.35
CA THR A 70 9.25 12.22 -13.37
C THR A 70 8.43 13.50 -13.28
N LEU A 71 9.06 14.68 -13.39
CA LEU A 71 8.36 15.97 -13.43
C LEU A 71 7.47 16.09 -14.67
N ILE A 72 7.97 15.75 -15.86
CA ILE A 72 7.21 15.82 -17.11
C ILE A 72 6.02 14.86 -17.05
N ALA A 73 6.24 13.62 -16.62
CA ALA A 73 5.17 12.64 -16.49
C ALA A 73 4.10 13.08 -15.46
N ALA A 74 4.52 13.54 -14.28
CA ALA A 74 3.60 14.02 -13.24
C ALA A 74 2.81 15.25 -13.70
N GLY A 75 3.47 16.22 -14.35
CA GLY A 75 2.82 17.41 -14.90
C GLY A 75 1.82 17.07 -16.00
N PHE A 76 2.15 16.15 -16.89
CA PHE A 76 1.24 15.67 -17.93
C PHE A 76 -0.03 15.04 -17.35
N PHE A 77 0.11 14.10 -16.41
CA PHE A 77 -1.05 13.47 -15.77
C PHE A 77 -1.84 14.46 -14.89
N MET A 78 -1.17 15.43 -14.27
CA MET A 78 -1.84 16.51 -13.53
C MET A 78 -2.71 17.38 -14.43
N VAL A 79 -2.22 17.78 -15.60
CA VAL A 79 -2.99 18.58 -16.57
C VAL A 79 -4.21 17.79 -17.05
N ILE A 80 -4.04 16.51 -17.38
CA ILE A 80 -5.16 15.64 -17.77
C ILE A 80 -6.18 15.55 -16.63
N ALA A 81 -5.72 15.28 -15.41
CA ALA A 81 -6.60 15.16 -14.26
C ALA A 81 -7.39 16.46 -14.01
N PHE A 82 -6.72 17.61 -14.10
CA PHE A 82 -7.36 18.92 -13.91
C PHE A 82 -8.44 19.22 -14.96
N LEU A 83 -8.25 18.79 -16.21
CA LEU A 83 -9.20 19.04 -17.29
C LEU A 83 -10.35 18.03 -17.35
N VAL A 84 -10.11 16.78 -16.95
CA VAL A 84 -11.04 15.66 -17.19
C VAL A 84 -11.78 15.22 -15.93
N VAL A 85 -11.16 15.32 -14.75
CA VAL A 85 -11.75 14.77 -13.51
C VAL A 85 -12.65 15.82 -12.86
N PRO A 86 -13.99 15.64 -12.87
CA PRO A 86 -14.89 16.55 -12.18
C PRO A 86 -14.80 16.35 -10.66
N GLU A 87 -15.37 17.28 -9.89
CA GLU A 87 -15.55 17.10 -8.45
C GLU A 87 -16.42 15.86 -8.18
N THR A 88 -15.90 14.92 -7.39
CA THR A 88 -16.57 13.65 -7.09
C THR A 88 -17.07 13.55 -5.66
N TYR A 89 -16.67 14.47 -4.76
CA TYR A 89 -16.95 14.35 -3.33
C TYR A 89 -18.43 14.67 -3.01
N PRO A 90 -19.24 13.68 -2.58
CA PRO A 90 -20.69 13.85 -2.43
C PRO A 90 -21.11 14.99 -1.49
N PRO A 91 -20.46 15.22 -0.33
CA PRO A 91 -20.81 16.32 0.55
C PRO A 91 -20.65 17.72 -0.07
N VAL A 92 -19.61 17.93 -0.89
CA VAL A 92 -19.40 19.21 -1.61
C VAL A 92 -20.42 19.36 -2.73
N LEU A 93 -20.71 18.28 -3.47
CA LEU A 93 -21.75 18.30 -4.50
C LEU A 93 -23.14 18.61 -3.91
N LEU A 94 -23.47 18.04 -2.75
CA LEU A 94 -24.70 18.32 -2.02
C LEU A 94 -24.74 19.76 -1.50
N GLN A 95 -23.61 20.30 -1.03
CA GLN A 95 -23.51 21.70 -0.63
C GLN A 95 -23.74 22.65 -1.81
N GLN A 96 -23.11 22.39 -2.96
CA GLN A 96 -23.32 23.19 -4.18
C GLN A 96 -24.78 23.10 -4.67
N ARG A 97 -25.39 21.92 -4.60
CA ARG A 97 -26.80 21.73 -4.95
C ARG A 97 -27.74 22.44 -3.98
N ALA A 98 -27.47 22.36 -2.68
CA ALA A 98 -28.23 23.09 -1.66
C ALA A 98 -28.12 24.60 -1.88
N ALA A 99 -26.93 25.13 -2.16
CA ALA A 99 -26.72 26.54 -2.48
C ALA A 99 -27.52 26.98 -3.73
N ARG A 100 -27.53 26.16 -4.78
CA ARG A 100 -28.34 26.44 -5.99
C ARG A 100 -29.84 26.45 -5.68
N LEU A 101 -30.32 25.46 -4.93
CA LEU A 101 -31.73 25.35 -4.54
C LEU A 101 -32.20 26.52 -3.65
N ARG A 102 -31.34 27.02 -2.74
CA ARG A 102 -31.65 28.22 -1.94
C ARG A 102 -32.01 29.41 -2.82
N VAL A 103 -31.24 29.62 -3.89
CA VAL A 103 -31.43 30.75 -4.82
C VAL A 103 -32.65 30.54 -5.71
N GLU A 104 -32.82 29.35 -6.29
CA GLU A 104 -33.93 29.04 -7.21
C GLU A 104 -35.29 29.06 -6.51
N THR A 105 -35.40 28.44 -5.33
CA THR A 105 -36.67 28.30 -4.59
C THR A 105 -36.93 29.46 -3.64
N LYS A 106 -35.95 30.36 -3.43
CA LYS A 106 -35.93 31.37 -2.37
C LYS A 106 -36.17 30.80 -0.96
N ASN A 107 -35.98 29.50 -0.79
CA ASN A 107 -36.14 28.81 0.49
C ASN A 107 -34.76 28.60 1.12
N TRP A 108 -34.45 29.39 2.14
CA TRP A 108 -33.20 29.32 2.87
C TRP A 108 -33.10 28.11 3.81
N ALA A 109 -34.16 27.31 3.95
CA ALA A 109 -34.19 26.12 4.79
C ALA A 109 -33.40 24.92 4.21
N PHE A 110 -32.94 24.99 2.95
CA PHE A 110 -32.11 23.93 2.38
C PHE A 110 -30.69 23.99 2.94
N HIS A 111 -30.31 23.02 3.77
CA HIS A 111 -28.97 22.90 4.34
C HIS A 111 -28.35 21.56 3.96
N SER A 112 -27.05 21.57 3.66
CA SER A 112 -26.28 20.33 3.60
C SER A 112 -25.72 20.02 4.99
N LYS A 113 -25.48 18.74 5.29
CA LYS A 113 -24.83 18.34 6.56
C LYS A 113 -23.48 19.03 6.80
N LEU A 114 -22.83 19.50 5.73
CA LEU A 114 -21.57 20.23 5.77
C LEU A 114 -21.75 21.70 6.19
N ASP A 115 -22.92 22.29 5.93
CA ASP A 115 -23.28 23.65 6.37
C ASP A 115 -23.65 23.69 7.85
N GLU A 116 -24.20 22.59 8.38
CA GLU A 116 -24.63 22.48 9.77
C GLU A 116 -23.47 22.23 10.75
N ASN A 117 -22.39 21.60 10.28
CA ASN A 117 -21.23 21.25 11.10
C ASN A 117 -19.91 21.61 10.40
N PRO A 118 -19.53 22.90 10.34
CA PRO A 118 -18.22 23.29 9.85
C PRO A 118 -17.13 22.64 10.71
N PRO A 119 -16.17 21.90 10.14
CA PRO A 119 -15.11 21.28 10.91
C PRO A 119 -14.21 22.35 11.53
N THR A 120 -14.24 22.47 12.85
CA THR A 120 -13.36 23.39 13.59
C THR A 120 -11.90 22.95 13.46
N ALA A 121 -10.95 23.89 13.42
CA ALA A 121 -9.52 23.56 13.38
C ALA A 121 -9.09 22.63 14.55
N GLY A 122 -9.70 22.78 15.73
CA GLY A 122 -9.53 21.88 16.86
C GLY A 122 -10.11 20.48 16.66
N ASP A 123 -11.25 20.35 15.96
CA ASP A 123 -11.82 19.06 15.58
C ASP A 123 -10.94 18.34 14.57
N ILE A 124 -10.33 19.08 13.64
CA ILE A 124 -9.36 18.55 12.68
C ILE A 124 -8.13 18.02 13.43
N LEU A 125 -7.52 18.83 14.30
CA LEU A 125 -6.34 18.40 15.06
C LEU A 125 -6.62 17.13 15.89
N THR A 126 -7.76 17.11 16.58
CA THR A 126 -8.14 15.97 17.44
C THR A 126 -8.49 14.72 16.63
N ARG A 127 -9.20 14.86 15.50
CA ARG A 127 -9.61 13.73 14.65
C ARG A 127 -8.46 13.15 13.82
N TYR A 128 -7.50 13.98 13.40
CA TYR A 128 -6.42 13.57 12.50
C TYR A 128 -5.08 13.35 13.20
N VAL A 129 -4.83 13.94 14.37
CA VAL A 129 -3.57 13.78 15.10
C VAL A 129 -3.73 12.87 16.31
N SER A 130 -4.61 13.18 17.26
CA SER A 130 -4.68 12.40 18.51
C SER A 130 -5.40 11.05 18.34
N ARG A 131 -6.49 11.02 17.55
CA ARG A 131 -7.32 9.82 17.38
C ARG A 131 -6.59 8.62 16.75
N PRO A 132 -5.75 8.79 15.70
CA PRO A 132 -4.98 7.68 15.13
C PRO A 132 -4.06 7.00 16.15
N PHE A 133 -3.35 7.75 17.00
CA PHE A 133 -2.50 7.16 18.04
C PHE A 133 -3.32 6.44 19.10
N GLN A 134 -4.43 7.05 19.54
CA GLN A 134 -5.34 6.40 20.50
C GLN A 134 -5.89 5.08 19.94
N MET A 135 -6.38 5.08 18.70
CA MET A 135 -6.87 3.85 18.06
C MET A 135 -5.76 2.81 17.95
N LEU A 136 -4.54 3.18 17.56
CA LEU A 136 -3.46 2.22 17.41
C LEU A 136 -3.10 1.51 18.73
N PHE A 137 -3.04 2.23 19.85
CA PHE A 137 -2.69 1.63 21.14
C PHE A 137 -3.87 0.98 21.86
N LEU A 138 -5.10 1.44 21.60
CA LEU A 138 -6.30 0.91 22.24
C LEU A 138 -6.91 -0.28 21.49
N GLU A 139 -6.58 -0.44 20.20
CA GLU A 139 -7.13 -1.49 19.34
C GLU A 139 -6.05 -2.52 18.96
N PRO A 140 -6.00 -3.69 19.62
CA PRO A 140 -4.99 -4.72 19.34
C PRO A 140 -5.00 -5.20 17.88
N ILE A 141 -6.18 -5.26 17.26
CA ILE A 141 -6.31 -5.64 15.85
C ILE A 141 -5.56 -4.64 14.96
N LEU A 142 -5.81 -3.34 15.16
CA LEU A 142 -5.15 -2.29 14.39
C LEU A 142 -3.64 -2.32 14.58
N LEU A 143 -3.16 -2.52 15.81
CA LEU A 143 -1.73 -2.62 16.11
C LEU A 143 -1.07 -3.78 15.35
N CYS A 144 -1.62 -4.99 15.46
CA CYS A 144 -1.06 -6.17 14.80
C CYS A 144 -1.08 -6.05 13.26
N VAL A 145 -2.19 -5.58 12.68
CA VAL A 145 -2.26 -5.37 11.22
C VAL A 145 -1.27 -4.28 10.80
N THR A 146 -1.16 -3.20 11.56
CA THR A 146 -0.22 -2.10 11.28
C THR A 146 1.22 -2.58 11.33
N ILE A 147 1.62 -3.33 12.37
CA ILE A 147 2.97 -3.90 12.48
C ILE A 147 3.26 -4.80 11.29
N TYR A 148 2.32 -5.65 10.90
CA TYR A 148 2.53 -6.57 9.79
C TYR A 148 2.69 -5.83 8.46
N LEU A 149 1.80 -4.87 8.17
CA LEU A 149 1.87 -4.04 6.97
C LEU A 149 3.13 -3.17 6.93
N ALA A 150 3.54 -2.63 8.07
CA ALA A 150 4.73 -1.81 8.19
C ALA A 150 6.01 -2.62 8.00
N LEU A 151 6.09 -3.84 8.55
CA LEU A 151 7.18 -4.77 8.33
C LEU A 151 7.33 -5.13 6.85
N ILE A 152 6.23 -5.49 6.19
CA ILE A 152 6.23 -5.85 4.76
C ILE A 152 6.69 -4.66 3.91
N TYR A 153 6.22 -3.47 4.24
CA TYR A 153 6.63 -2.26 3.54
C TYR A 153 8.10 -1.96 3.77
N GLY A 154 8.60 -2.13 5.00
CA GLY A 154 10.04 -2.05 5.30
C GLY A 154 10.86 -3.04 4.46
N ILE A 155 10.41 -4.30 4.36
CA ILE A 155 11.04 -5.33 3.53
C ILE A 155 11.07 -4.90 2.06
N LEU A 156 9.95 -4.38 1.51
CA LEU A 156 9.94 -3.86 0.14
C LEU A 156 11.04 -2.83 -0.09
N TYR A 157 11.21 -1.89 0.84
CA TYR A 157 12.26 -0.87 0.73
C TYR A 157 13.68 -1.44 0.90
N LEU A 158 13.87 -2.45 1.74
CA LEU A 158 15.14 -3.19 1.81
C LEU A 158 15.49 -3.87 0.50
N LEU A 159 14.50 -4.40 -0.23
CA LEU A 159 14.74 -5.05 -1.52
C LEU A 159 15.27 -4.06 -2.57
N PHE A 160 14.96 -2.77 -2.47
CA PHE A 160 15.56 -1.76 -3.36
C PHE A 160 17.07 -1.61 -3.18
N GLU A 161 17.61 -1.95 -2.01
CA GLU A 161 19.06 -2.01 -1.75
C GLU A 161 19.62 -3.42 -2.01
N ALA A 162 18.87 -4.45 -1.62
CA ALA A 162 19.30 -5.85 -1.70
C ALA A 162 19.56 -6.30 -3.15
N TYR A 163 18.73 -5.86 -4.09
CA TYR A 163 18.85 -6.24 -5.50
C TYR A 163 20.10 -5.63 -6.16
N PRO A 164 20.31 -4.30 -6.13
CA PRO A 164 21.57 -3.72 -6.60
C PRO A 164 22.79 -4.36 -5.93
N TYR A 165 22.75 -4.57 -4.60
CA TYR A 165 23.84 -5.24 -3.91
C TYR A 165 24.08 -6.67 -4.41
N SER A 166 23.03 -7.46 -4.66
CA SER A 166 23.20 -8.82 -5.17
C SER A 166 23.72 -8.90 -6.60
N PHE A 167 23.21 -8.05 -7.49
CA PHE A 167 23.52 -8.17 -8.92
C PHE A 167 24.76 -7.35 -9.30
N GLN A 168 24.99 -6.19 -8.68
CA GLN A 168 26.18 -5.37 -8.93
C GLN A 168 27.38 -5.82 -8.11
N GLU A 169 27.27 -5.88 -6.77
CA GLU A 169 28.43 -6.16 -5.90
C GLU A 169 28.81 -7.64 -5.90
N ILE A 170 27.84 -8.55 -5.72
CA ILE A 170 28.13 -9.98 -5.70
C ILE A 170 28.36 -10.51 -7.11
N ARG A 171 27.40 -10.36 -8.02
CA ARG A 171 27.51 -10.93 -9.38
C ARG A 171 28.37 -10.10 -10.34
N GLY A 172 28.77 -8.88 -9.99
CA GLY A 172 29.71 -8.07 -10.79
C GLY A 172 29.08 -7.47 -12.05
N TRP A 173 27.76 -7.33 -12.14
CA TRP A 173 27.11 -6.74 -13.32
C TRP A 173 27.42 -5.24 -13.41
N LYS A 174 28.31 -4.90 -14.33
CA LYS A 174 28.81 -3.51 -14.54
C LYS A 174 27.73 -2.54 -14.99
N SER A 175 26.62 -3.04 -15.54
CA SER A 175 25.54 -2.19 -16.04
C SER A 175 24.43 -2.02 -14.99
N ALA A 176 24.25 -0.80 -14.49
CA ALA A 176 23.25 -0.46 -13.50
C ALA A 176 21.82 -0.73 -13.97
N GLY A 177 21.50 -0.44 -15.24
CA GLY A 177 20.20 -0.77 -15.83
C GLY A 177 19.96 -2.28 -15.91
N VAL A 178 20.96 -3.05 -16.33
CA VAL A 178 20.87 -4.53 -16.40
C VAL A 178 20.73 -5.14 -15.01
N ALA A 179 21.45 -4.62 -14.01
CA ALA A 179 21.35 -5.06 -12.62
C ALA A 179 20.00 -4.72 -11.95
N ALA A 180 19.23 -3.80 -12.52
CA ALA A 180 17.88 -3.50 -12.09
C ALA A 180 16.80 -4.37 -12.79
N LEU A 181 17.09 -5.01 -13.92
CA LEU A 181 16.13 -5.91 -14.62
C LEU A 181 15.52 -7.00 -13.74
N PRO A 182 16.24 -7.58 -12.75
CA PRO A 182 15.65 -8.51 -11.78
C PRO A 182 14.39 -7.99 -11.05
N PHE A 183 14.19 -6.66 -10.92
CA PHE A 183 12.94 -6.09 -10.40
C PHE A 183 11.70 -6.43 -11.25
N LEU A 184 11.88 -6.82 -12.52
CA LEU A 184 10.79 -7.36 -13.35
C LEU A 184 10.17 -8.62 -12.75
N GLY A 185 10.95 -9.45 -12.04
CA GLY A 185 10.41 -10.60 -11.32
C GLY A 185 9.39 -10.17 -10.26
N ILE A 186 9.71 -9.12 -9.50
CA ILE A 186 8.78 -8.51 -8.53
C ILE A 186 7.57 -7.93 -9.24
N LEU A 187 7.76 -7.21 -10.35
CA LEU A 187 6.65 -6.63 -11.13
C LEU A 187 5.67 -7.71 -11.63
N ILE A 188 6.17 -8.82 -12.17
CA ILE A 188 5.35 -9.96 -12.59
C ILE A 188 4.59 -10.51 -11.38
N GLY A 189 5.26 -10.66 -10.23
CA GLY A 189 4.62 -11.04 -8.96
C GLY A 189 3.48 -10.11 -8.56
N VAL A 190 3.70 -8.79 -8.63
CA VAL A 190 2.68 -7.77 -8.34
C VAL A 190 1.50 -7.91 -9.29
N LEU A 191 1.73 -8.06 -10.60
CA LEU A 191 0.64 -8.22 -11.58
C LEU A 191 -0.17 -9.51 -11.34
N LEU A 192 0.50 -10.62 -11.05
CA LEU A 192 -0.16 -11.89 -10.70
C LEU A 192 -0.95 -11.78 -9.38
N GLY A 193 -0.40 -11.09 -8.38
CA GLY A 193 -1.09 -10.80 -7.13
C GLY A 193 -2.33 -9.94 -7.33
N CYS A 194 -2.26 -8.91 -8.19
CA CYS A 194 -3.41 -8.09 -8.59
C CYS A 194 -4.49 -8.95 -9.24
N ALA A 195 -4.13 -9.76 -10.24
CA ALA A 195 -5.06 -10.63 -10.94
C ALA A 195 -5.73 -11.63 -9.98
N PHE A 196 -4.96 -12.20 -9.04
CA PHE A 196 -5.46 -13.11 -8.02
C PHE A 196 -6.45 -12.44 -7.07
N ILE A 197 -6.15 -11.22 -6.60
CA ILE A 197 -7.06 -10.43 -5.75
C ILE A 197 -8.36 -10.13 -6.50
N ILE A 198 -8.28 -9.70 -7.76
CA ILE A 198 -9.46 -9.40 -8.60
C ILE A 198 -10.31 -10.66 -8.78
N PHE A 199 -9.67 -11.79 -9.10
CA PHE A 199 -10.35 -13.07 -9.27
C PHE A 199 -11.10 -13.49 -8.00
N LEU A 200 -10.45 -13.50 -6.84
CA LEU A 200 -11.10 -13.87 -5.57
C LEU A 200 -12.18 -12.87 -5.15
N THR A 201 -12.00 -11.58 -5.44
CA THR A 201 -12.98 -10.55 -5.15
C THR A 201 -14.26 -10.76 -5.98
N LYS A 202 -14.12 -11.00 -7.29
CA LYS A 202 -15.28 -11.22 -8.17
C LYS A 202 -15.94 -12.59 -7.96
N THR A 203 -15.20 -13.60 -7.55
CA THR A 203 -15.73 -14.97 -7.41
C THR A 203 -16.25 -15.24 -6.00
N ARG A 204 -15.37 -15.25 -4.99
CA ARG A 204 -15.70 -15.67 -3.62
C ARG A 204 -16.34 -14.55 -2.82
N PHE A 205 -15.73 -13.37 -2.82
CA PHE A 205 -16.21 -12.24 -2.02
C PHE A 205 -17.59 -11.79 -2.51
N ALA A 206 -17.80 -11.61 -3.82
CA ALA A 206 -19.11 -11.27 -4.37
C ALA A 206 -20.20 -12.32 -4.05
N ARG A 207 -19.87 -13.63 -4.09
CA ARG A 207 -20.82 -14.69 -3.71
C ARG A 207 -21.18 -14.63 -2.22
N LYS A 208 -20.20 -14.45 -1.33
CA LYS A 208 -20.41 -14.32 0.12
C LYS A 208 -21.18 -13.04 0.47
N MET A 209 -20.90 -11.94 -0.21
CA MET A 209 -21.65 -10.69 -0.10
C MET A 209 -23.13 -10.89 -0.44
N LYS A 210 -23.43 -11.55 -1.56
CA LYS A 210 -24.80 -11.88 -1.95
C LYS A 210 -25.50 -12.80 -0.95
N LYS A 211 -24.76 -13.75 -0.34
CA LYS A 211 -25.32 -14.70 0.64
C LYS A 211 -25.62 -14.07 2.00
N HIS A 212 -24.76 -13.16 2.48
CA HIS A 212 -24.90 -12.58 3.82
C HIS A 212 -25.55 -11.19 3.83
N GLY A 213 -25.72 -10.54 2.68
CA GLY A 213 -26.31 -9.20 2.57
C GLY A 213 -25.44 -8.06 3.14
N ARG A 214 -24.25 -8.37 3.68
CA ARG A 214 -23.32 -7.41 4.28
C ARG A 214 -21.86 -7.80 4.05
N VAL A 215 -20.96 -6.84 4.17
CA VAL A 215 -19.51 -7.06 4.13
C VAL A 215 -19.07 -7.83 5.37
N VAL A 216 -18.49 -9.01 5.16
CA VAL A 216 -17.80 -9.79 6.20
C VAL A 216 -16.31 -9.51 6.04
N PRO A 217 -15.68 -8.68 6.91
CA PRO A 217 -14.29 -8.28 6.75
C PRO A 217 -13.32 -9.47 6.71
N GLU A 218 -13.63 -10.55 7.43
CA GLU A 218 -12.78 -11.74 7.51
C GLU A 218 -12.57 -12.45 6.15
N GLU A 219 -13.49 -12.30 5.19
CA GLU A 219 -13.30 -12.86 3.85
C GLU A 219 -12.16 -12.16 3.08
N ARG A 220 -11.75 -10.95 3.48
CA ARG A 220 -10.56 -10.26 2.94
C ARG A 220 -9.26 -10.96 3.34
N LEU A 221 -9.24 -11.66 4.49
CA LEU A 221 -8.04 -12.32 5.01
C LEU A 221 -7.72 -13.64 4.28
N VAL A 222 -8.68 -14.21 3.54
CA VAL A 222 -8.48 -15.49 2.84
C VAL A 222 -7.34 -15.43 1.81
N PRO A 223 -7.30 -14.45 0.88
CA PRO A 223 -6.13 -14.27 0.02
C PRO A 223 -4.84 -14.03 0.80
N MET A 224 -4.92 -13.36 1.96
CA MET A 224 -3.77 -13.03 2.80
C MET A 224 -3.05 -14.28 3.36
N PHE A 225 -3.74 -15.41 3.51
CA PHE A 225 -3.10 -16.69 3.85
C PHE A 225 -2.10 -17.16 2.78
N LEU A 226 -2.47 -17.03 1.50
CA LEU A 226 -1.57 -17.39 0.42
C LEU A 226 -0.39 -16.42 0.40
N GLY A 227 -0.67 -15.11 0.53
CA GLY A 227 0.38 -14.09 0.57
C GLY A 227 1.37 -14.30 1.72
N SER A 228 0.89 -14.65 2.92
CA SER A 228 1.73 -14.83 4.11
C SER A 228 2.68 -16.02 4.01
N VAL A 229 2.34 -17.05 3.25
CA VAL A 229 3.21 -18.21 2.99
C VAL A 229 4.11 -17.97 1.78
N LEU A 230 3.59 -17.31 0.73
CA LEU A 230 4.32 -17.07 -0.51
C LEU A 230 5.51 -16.12 -0.31
N LEU A 231 5.34 -15.08 0.52
CA LEU A 231 6.38 -14.10 0.81
C LEU A 231 7.66 -14.72 1.43
N PRO A 232 7.59 -15.48 2.55
CA PRO A 232 8.78 -16.11 3.12
C PRO A 232 9.43 -17.12 2.18
N ILE A 233 8.65 -17.90 1.42
CA ILE A 233 9.18 -18.80 0.39
C ILE A 233 10.04 -18.01 -0.60
N GLY A 234 9.53 -16.89 -1.08
CA GLY A 234 10.27 -16.00 -1.99
C GLY A 234 11.53 -15.42 -1.36
N LEU A 235 11.48 -14.98 -0.09
CA LEU A 235 12.64 -14.41 0.61
C LEU A 235 13.73 -15.47 0.83
N PHE A 236 13.39 -16.67 1.33
CA PHE A 236 14.38 -17.74 1.49
C PHE A 236 14.96 -18.17 0.14
N TRP A 237 14.12 -18.29 -0.89
CA TRP A 237 14.58 -18.62 -2.23
C TRP A 237 15.56 -17.56 -2.75
N PHE A 238 15.22 -16.27 -2.66
CA PHE A 238 16.10 -15.17 -3.09
C PHE A 238 17.43 -15.15 -2.32
N GLY A 239 17.38 -15.32 -1.01
CA GLY A 239 18.57 -15.31 -0.15
C GLY A 239 19.56 -16.41 -0.52
N TRP A 240 19.10 -17.65 -0.63
CA TRP A 240 19.97 -18.82 -0.85
C TRP A 240 20.41 -19.02 -2.30
N THR A 241 19.74 -18.38 -3.26
CA THR A 241 20.16 -18.38 -4.68
C THR A 241 21.03 -17.19 -5.06
N SER A 242 21.46 -16.39 -4.08
CA SER A 242 22.30 -15.21 -4.29
C SER A 242 23.79 -15.52 -4.54
N ASN A 243 24.22 -16.77 -4.35
CA ASN A 243 25.62 -17.15 -4.58
C ASN A 243 26.02 -16.99 -6.06
N LYS A 244 27.29 -16.61 -6.31
CA LYS A 244 27.84 -16.41 -7.66
C LYS A 244 27.84 -17.70 -8.48
N ASP A 245 28.00 -18.84 -7.82
CA ASP A 245 28.07 -20.16 -8.47
C ASP A 245 26.72 -20.64 -9.01
N VAL A 246 25.61 -20.11 -8.46
CA VAL A 246 24.26 -20.42 -8.91
C VAL A 246 23.88 -19.46 -10.03
N SER A 247 23.22 -19.97 -11.08
CA SER A 247 22.64 -19.13 -12.14
C SER A 247 21.82 -17.97 -11.56
N TRP A 248 21.75 -16.84 -12.25
CA TRP A 248 20.96 -15.68 -11.81
C TRP A 248 19.46 -15.92 -11.91
N VAL A 249 19.03 -16.88 -12.74
CA VAL A 249 17.62 -17.14 -13.07
C VAL A 249 16.77 -17.47 -11.84
N PRO A 250 17.15 -18.42 -10.95
CA PRO A 250 16.36 -18.75 -9.76
C PRO A 250 16.16 -17.54 -8.83
N GLN A 251 17.17 -16.68 -8.72
CA GLN A 251 17.10 -15.48 -7.89
C GLN A 251 16.12 -14.44 -8.43
N VAL A 252 16.05 -14.29 -9.76
CA VAL A 252 15.04 -13.42 -10.41
C VAL A 252 13.64 -13.99 -10.27
N ILE A 253 13.48 -15.31 -10.45
CA ILE A 253 12.19 -16.00 -10.30
C ILE A 253 11.65 -15.87 -8.87
N ALA A 254 12.53 -15.90 -7.86
CA ALA A 254 12.15 -15.66 -6.47
C ALA A 254 11.50 -14.27 -6.24
N GLY A 255 11.73 -13.30 -7.14
CA GLY A 255 11.03 -12.01 -7.13
C GLY A 255 9.51 -12.15 -7.32
N ILE A 256 9.04 -13.16 -8.05
CA ILE A 256 7.61 -13.38 -8.32
C ILE A 256 6.82 -13.66 -7.02
N PRO A 257 7.17 -14.68 -6.21
CA PRO A 257 6.49 -14.93 -4.94
C PRO A 257 6.65 -13.77 -3.94
N ILE A 258 7.80 -13.07 -3.96
CA ILE A 258 8.00 -11.86 -3.13
C ILE A 258 6.99 -10.77 -3.51
N GLY A 259 6.92 -10.39 -4.79
CA GLY A 259 6.04 -9.32 -5.27
C GLY A 259 4.57 -9.65 -5.05
N ALA A 260 4.17 -10.89 -5.36
CA ALA A 260 2.81 -11.37 -5.13
C ALA A 260 2.45 -11.36 -3.64
N GLY A 261 3.34 -11.88 -2.78
CA GLY A 261 3.15 -11.92 -1.34
C GLY A 261 3.00 -10.52 -0.73
N ILE A 262 3.94 -9.62 -1.03
CA ILE A 262 3.90 -8.22 -0.57
C ILE A 262 2.57 -7.57 -0.95
N LEU A 263 2.19 -7.63 -2.23
CA LEU A 263 0.98 -6.96 -2.71
C LEU A 263 -0.29 -7.56 -2.07
N ILE A 264 -0.41 -8.89 -2.05
CA ILE A 264 -1.62 -9.57 -1.53
C ILE A 264 -1.82 -9.21 -0.06
N ILE A 265 -0.78 -9.34 0.76
CA ILE A 265 -0.88 -9.03 2.18
C ILE A 265 -1.19 -7.54 2.37
N PHE A 266 -0.50 -6.68 1.62
CA PHE A 266 -0.64 -5.25 1.74
C PHE A 266 -2.08 -4.78 1.46
N MET A 267 -2.63 -5.23 0.34
CA MET A 267 -3.96 -4.81 -0.09
C MET A 267 -5.07 -5.42 0.72
N GLN A 268 -4.97 -6.69 1.11
CA GLN A 268 -5.97 -7.30 1.96
C GLN A 268 -5.95 -6.73 3.38
N GLY A 269 -4.77 -6.41 3.93
CA GLY A 269 -4.65 -5.77 5.23
C GLY A 269 -5.28 -4.36 5.24
N LEU A 270 -5.05 -3.55 4.21
CA LEU A 270 -5.71 -2.25 4.06
C LEU A 270 -7.23 -2.39 3.94
N ASN A 271 -7.73 -3.27 3.07
CA ASN A 271 -9.16 -3.50 2.90
C ASN A 271 -9.82 -4.01 4.18
N TYR A 272 -9.14 -4.90 4.91
CA TYR A 272 -9.61 -5.40 6.20
C TYR A 272 -9.77 -4.27 7.22
N MET A 273 -8.80 -3.36 7.35
CA MET A 273 -8.93 -2.22 8.26
C MET A 273 -10.09 -1.29 7.89
N ILE A 274 -10.28 -1.04 6.59
CA ILE A 274 -11.41 -0.22 6.10
C ILE A 274 -12.74 -0.87 6.49
N ASP A 275 -12.89 -2.17 6.20
CA ASP A 275 -14.13 -2.90 6.42
C ASP A 275 -14.41 -3.14 7.93
N VAL A 276 -13.39 -3.15 8.80
CA VAL A 276 -13.55 -3.29 10.26
C VAL A 276 -13.93 -1.97 10.94
N TYR A 277 -13.25 -0.87 10.60
CA TYR A 277 -13.41 0.40 11.33
C TYR A 277 -14.45 1.35 10.72
N LEU A 278 -14.92 1.11 9.49
CA LEU A 278 -15.99 1.87 8.80
C LEU A 278 -15.94 3.39 9.06
N MET A 279 -16.72 3.90 10.02
CA MET A 279 -16.77 5.32 10.41
C MET A 279 -15.41 5.90 10.84
N PHE A 280 -14.50 5.08 11.37
CA PHE A 280 -13.16 5.47 11.81
C PHE A 280 -12.05 4.95 10.89
N ALA A 281 -12.40 4.45 9.70
CA ALA A 281 -11.44 3.91 8.73
C ALA A 281 -10.33 4.92 8.37
N ASN A 282 -10.68 6.20 8.19
CA ASN A 282 -9.70 7.24 7.82
C ASN A 282 -8.63 7.43 8.92
N SER A 283 -9.02 7.44 10.19
CA SER A 283 -8.09 7.55 11.32
C SER A 283 -7.22 6.29 11.47
N ALA A 284 -7.80 5.11 11.25
CA ALA A 284 -7.05 3.85 11.27
C ALA A 284 -6.01 3.77 10.13
N ILE A 285 -6.37 4.19 8.92
CA ILE A 285 -5.47 4.24 7.77
C ILE A 285 -4.35 5.27 8.00
N ALA A 286 -4.67 6.42 8.60
CA ALA A 286 -3.68 7.43 8.96
C ALA A 286 -2.63 6.87 9.95
N ALA A 287 -3.08 6.19 11.02
CA ALA A 287 -2.19 5.53 11.98
C ALA A 287 -1.28 4.52 11.27
N ASN A 288 -1.87 3.62 10.48
CA ASN A 288 -1.12 2.62 9.74
C ASN A 288 -0.11 3.26 8.78
N THR A 289 -0.50 4.31 8.06
CA THR A 289 0.36 4.99 7.09
C THR A 289 1.55 5.66 7.76
N LEU A 290 1.36 6.27 8.93
CA LEU A 290 2.42 6.89 9.70
C LEU A 290 3.47 5.86 10.14
N PHE A 291 3.05 4.78 10.80
CA PHE A 291 3.96 3.74 11.29
C PHE A 291 4.66 3.00 10.14
N ARG A 292 3.90 2.69 9.09
CA ARG A 292 4.42 2.10 7.86
C ARG A 292 5.48 2.97 7.20
N SER A 293 5.22 4.27 7.08
CA SER A 293 6.16 5.20 6.44
C SER A 293 7.41 5.40 7.29
N ALA A 294 7.27 5.39 8.62
CA ALA A 294 8.40 5.43 9.55
C ALA A 294 9.31 4.21 9.36
N LEU A 295 8.74 3.00 9.28
CA LEU A 295 9.52 1.77 9.04
C LEU A 295 10.08 1.71 7.62
N GLY A 296 9.33 2.13 6.60
CA GLY A 296 9.81 2.22 5.22
C GLY A 296 10.96 3.21 5.03
N GLY A 297 10.98 4.30 5.80
CA GLY A 297 12.11 5.25 5.85
C GLY A 297 13.27 4.75 6.71
N GLY A 298 12.99 4.02 7.79
CA GLY A 298 14.01 3.52 8.71
C GLY A 298 14.80 2.32 8.19
N PHE A 299 14.14 1.40 7.49
CA PHE A 299 14.75 0.15 7.01
C PHE A 299 15.94 0.35 6.08
N PRO A 300 15.86 1.23 5.06
CA PRO A 300 17.02 1.56 4.22
C PRO A 300 18.24 2.08 4.97
N LEU A 301 18.08 2.74 6.12
CA LEU A 301 19.20 3.38 6.85
C LEU A 301 20.23 2.38 7.37
N PHE A 302 19.82 1.13 7.63
CA PHE A 302 20.70 0.05 8.08
C PHE A 302 20.89 -1.06 7.04
N ALA A 303 20.24 -0.95 5.87
CA ALA A 303 20.21 -1.99 4.85
C ALA A 303 21.61 -2.36 4.37
N THR A 304 22.40 -1.36 3.97
CA THR A 304 23.75 -1.57 3.44
C THR A 304 24.67 -2.23 4.47
N GLN A 305 24.59 -1.83 5.74
CA GLN A 305 25.40 -2.41 6.83
C GLN A 305 24.97 -3.84 7.14
N MET A 306 23.66 -4.12 7.13
CA MET A 306 23.10 -5.44 7.34
C MET A 306 23.58 -6.42 6.24
N TYR A 307 23.46 -6.03 4.97
CA TYR A 307 23.88 -6.86 3.84
C TYR A 307 25.39 -7.06 3.75
N LYS A 308 26.20 -6.06 4.16
CA LYS A 308 27.66 -6.20 4.22
C LYS A 308 28.14 -7.14 5.33
N ARG A 309 27.50 -7.13 6.51
CA ARG A 309 27.94 -7.95 7.66
C ARG A 309 27.39 -9.38 7.64
N LEU A 310 26.11 -9.55 7.32
CA LEU A 310 25.45 -10.85 7.34
C LEU A 310 25.55 -11.58 5.99
N GLY A 311 25.82 -10.85 4.91
CA GLY A 311 25.65 -11.37 3.56
C GLY A 311 24.18 -11.52 3.18
N ILE A 312 23.92 -11.68 1.88
CA ILE A 312 22.55 -11.76 1.34
C ILE A 312 21.77 -12.97 1.86
N PRO A 313 22.34 -14.19 1.97
CA PRO A 313 21.60 -15.35 2.43
C PRO A 313 21.03 -15.15 3.83
N TRP A 314 21.85 -14.74 4.80
CA TRP A 314 21.41 -14.55 6.19
C TRP A 314 20.60 -13.27 6.40
N ALA A 315 20.98 -12.15 5.77
CA ALA A 315 20.21 -10.91 5.85
C ALA A 315 18.77 -11.12 5.34
N THR A 316 18.60 -11.81 4.22
CA THR A 316 17.27 -12.07 3.65
C THR A 316 16.53 -13.18 4.40
N SER A 317 17.25 -14.18 4.94
CA SER A 317 16.65 -15.22 5.80
C SER A 317 16.11 -14.65 7.11
N LEU A 318 16.78 -13.66 7.71
CA LEU A 318 16.27 -12.94 8.89
C LEU A 318 14.90 -12.30 8.60
N LEU A 319 14.77 -11.62 7.45
CA LEU A 319 13.49 -11.07 6.99
C LEU A 319 12.46 -12.19 6.75
N GLY A 320 12.90 -13.31 6.16
CA GLY A 320 12.10 -14.52 6.00
C GLY A 320 11.52 -15.02 7.34
N PHE A 321 12.35 -15.18 8.37
CA PHE A 321 11.89 -15.61 9.70
C PHE A 321 10.90 -14.62 10.33
N LEU A 322 11.13 -13.32 10.19
CA LEU A 322 10.18 -12.31 10.65
C LEU A 322 8.83 -12.43 9.93
N THR A 323 8.83 -12.69 8.61
CA THR A 323 7.58 -12.91 7.87
C THR A 323 6.89 -14.23 8.24
N VAL A 324 7.65 -15.28 8.55
CA VAL A 324 7.11 -16.56 9.06
C VAL A 324 6.42 -16.35 10.41
N ALA A 325 7.02 -15.58 11.31
CA ALA A 325 6.43 -15.26 12.61
C ALA A 325 5.09 -14.52 12.49
N MET A 326 4.85 -13.83 11.36
CA MET A 326 3.60 -13.11 11.09
C MET A 326 2.54 -13.97 10.39
N ILE A 327 2.84 -15.20 9.94
CA ILE A 327 1.87 -16.11 9.30
C ILE A 327 0.62 -16.38 10.18
N PRO A 328 0.74 -16.57 11.50
CA PRO A 328 -0.43 -16.81 12.35
C PRO A 328 -1.40 -15.63 12.44
N VAL A 329 -0.94 -14.40 12.20
CA VAL A 329 -1.75 -13.17 12.36
C VAL A 329 -3.05 -13.21 11.53
N PRO A 330 -3.01 -13.37 10.20
CA PRO A 330 -4.24 -13.46 9.42
C PRO A 330 -5.12 -14.65 9.84
N VAL A 331 -4.53 -15.78 10.23
CA VAL A 331 -5.27 -17.00 10.61
C VAL A 331 -6.05 -16.76 11.90
N LEU A 332 -5.40 -16.19 12.91
CA LEU A 332 -6.02 -15.81 14.17
C LEU A 332 -7.13 -14.79 13.95
N PHE A 333 -6.95 -13.82 13.06
CA PHE A 333 -7.99 -12.83 12.76
C PHE A 333 -9.15 -13.38 11.94
N PHE A 334 -8.95 -14.44 11.16
CA PHE A 334 -10.04 -15.10 10.48
C PHE A 334 -10.96 -15.86 11.45
N PHE A 335 -10.38 -16.58 12.42
CA PHE A 335 -11.17 -17.37 13.38
C PHE A 335 -11.68 -16.55 14.58
N TYR A 336 -10.84 -15.67 15.13
CA TYR A 336 -11.14 -14.89 16.33
C TYR A 336 -11.52 -13.43 16.02
N GLY A 337 -11.52 -13.00 14.76
CA GLY A 337 -11.80 -11.63 14.36
C GLY A 337 -13.12 -11.10 14.92
N ALA A 338 -14.20 -11.87 14.84
CA ALA A 338 -15.49 -11.48 15.41
C ALA A 338 -15.44 -11.26 16.93
N LYS A 339 -14.71 -12.11 17.67
CA LYS A 339 -14.56 -12.01 19.13
C LYS A 339 -13.66 -10.83 19.51
N LEU A 340 -12.57 -10.62 18.76
CA LEU A 340 -11.66 -9.49 18.95
C LEU A 340 -12.36 -8.16 18.64
N ARG A 341 -13.20 -8.11 17.59
CA ARG A 341 -14.02 -6.93 17.24
C ARG A 341 -15.12 -6.65 18.25
N ALA A 342 -15.65 -7.66 18.93
CA ALA A 342 -16.63 -7.45 20.00
C ALA A 342 -16.01 -6.78 21.24
N MET A 343 -14.69 -6.90 21.43
CA MET A 343 -13.95 -6.25 22.53
C MET A 343 -13.42 -4.86 22.15
N SER A 344 -13.53 -4.47 20.88
CA SER A 344 -13.07 -3.19 20.35
C SER A 344 -13.92 -2.03 20.88
N ARG A 345 -13.27 -0.96 21.34
CA ARG A 345 -13.93 0.26 21.84
C ARG A 345 -14.42 1.15 20.71
N PHE A 346 -13.82 1.01 19.53
CA PHE A 346 -14.11 1.83 18.34
C PHE A 346 -14.91 1.10 17.26
N ASN A 347 -15.42 -0.11 17.53
CA ASN A 347 -16.30 -0.79 16.59
C ASN A 347 -17.66 -0.08 16.53
N PRO A 348 -18.17 0.30 15.35
CA PRO A 348 -19.54 0.76 15.21
C PRO A 348 -20.49 -0.28 15.80
N LYS A 349 -21.25 0.10 16.83
CA LYS A 349 -22.45 -0.65 17.18
C LYS A 349 -23.42 -0.44 16.02
N LEU A 350 -23.53 -1.46 15.15
CA LEU A 350 -24.48 -1.50 14.03
C LEU A 350 -25.91 -1.34 14.53
#